data_AF-A0A839PWL0-F1
#
_entry.id   AF-A0A839PWL0-F1
#
_cell.length_a   1.000
_cell.length_b   1.000
_cell.length_c   1.000
_cell.angle_alpha   90.00
_cell.angle_beta   90.00
_cell.angle_gamma   90.00
#
_symmetry.space_group_name_H-M   'P 1'
#
loop_
_entity.id
_entity.type
_entity.pdbx_description
1 polymer ?
#
loop_
_entity_poly.entity_id
_entity_poly.type
_entity_poly.pdbx_seq_one_letter_code
_entity_poly.pdbx_strand_id
1 'polypeptide(L)'
;MTEPRPSAARARLRTRDAVEADLPAILSIRNRSFGPLRTGEHEWWQRVAAETLGGRMLVVVDDTDTVVASGRIRPFEQAWGGRVQPMGGVAGVYVEPSARGGGVGTTLTRALLARMAELGDAVSCLYPTTAGLYRRSGYEVGGVQQRLTWPGHALRSLGRGPGTAASGRVRPARPDDAAGLAALHRRALARDRASGPMPPTEAVFARHLADPDTIAYVADDGFVVYELDGSAVTVEHLVAATPDTARALWSLVGSGSSAAPTVHAWLDPRDAVGLVLDELPATEVRQVPWMARVVDVERAFAARGFAPHLEIEAVVAVTDDVVPANSGRWHLRVSGGEGTASRVGGPDDAGHDDTTDAAPLRLGARGLAALWCGWTVSRLRLAGLGDGGDGGGSDDDALDAIFAGAPHLTEYF
;
A
#
# COMPACT_ATOMS: atom_id res chain seq x y z
N MET A 1 -24.61 38.23 -35.76
CA MET A 1 -25.38 37.78 -34.59
C MET A 1 -25.36 36.26 -34.63
N THR A 2 -24.40 35.65 -33.94
CA THR A 2 -24.15 34.21 -34.00
C THR A 2 -24.79 33.61 -32.75
N GLU A 3 -25.80 32.76 -32.93
CA GLU A 3 -26.46 32.08 -31.82
C GLU A 3 -25.44 31.27 -31.00
N PRO A 4 -25.52 31.30 -29.65
CA PRO A 4 -24.71 30.43 -28.82
C PRO A 4 -25.18 28.99 -29.02
N ARG A 5 -24.25 28.09 -29.35
CA ARG A 5 -24.52 26.65 -29.37
C ARG A 5 -25.08 26.23 -28.00
N PRO A 6 -26.12 25.38 -27.96
CA PRO A 6 -26.62 24.86 -26.69
C PRO A 6 -25.47 24.14 -25.96
N SER A 7 -25.27 24.52 -24.70
CA SER A 7 -24.39 23.81 -23.77
C SER A 7 -24.85 22.35 -23.73
N ALA A 8 -23.98 21.43 -24.17
CA ALA A 8 -24.25 20.01 -24.07
C ALA A 8 -24.57 19.68 -22.61
N ALA A 9 -25.82 19.29 -22.33
CA ALA A 9 -26.23 18.82 -21.03
C ALA A 9 -25.22 17.75 -20.59
N ARG A 10 -24.54 17.97 -19.45
CA ARG A 10 -23.63 16.96 -18.90
C ARG A 10 -24.44 15.68 -18.68
N ALA A 11 -24.04 14.59 -19.34
CA ALA A 11 -24.65 13.28 -19.14
C ALA A 11 -24.69 12.95 -17.64
N ARG A 12 -25.82 12.48 -17.13
CA ARG A 12 -25.97 12.15 -15.72
C ARG A 12 -25.35 10.79 -15.46
N LEU A 13 -24.18 10.81 -14.82
CA LEU A 13 -23.44 9.61 -14.45
C LEU A 13 -24.08 8.94 -13.24
N ARG A 14 -24.20 7.62 -13.27
CA ARG A 14 -24.62 6.78 -12.12
C ARG A 14 -23.59 5.69 -11.85
N THR A 15 -23.41 5.32 -10.59
CA THR A 15 -22.54 4.22 -10.18
C THR A 15 -23.36 3.06 -9.66
N ARG A 16 -22.96 1.83 -9.99
CA ARG A 16 -23.54 0.60 -9.43
C ARG A 16 -22.49 -0.50 -9.38
N ASP A 17 -22.80 -1.56 -8.66
CA ASP A 17 -22.00 -2.78 -8.63
C ASP A 17 -21.92 -3.37 -10.04
N ALA A 18 -20.73 -3.84 -10.40
CA ALA A 18 -20.54 -4.61 -11.60
C ALA A 18 -21.18 -6.00 -11.42
N VAL A 19 -21.87 -6.46 -12.46
CA VAL A 19 -22.40 -7.83 -12.57
C VAL A 19 -21.69 -8.58 -13.67
N GLU A 20 -21.87 -9.90 -13.73
CA GLU A 20 -21.23 -10.75 -14.74
C GLU A 20 -21.53 -10.28 -16.19
N ALA A 21 -22.75 -9.79 -16.43
CA ALA A 21 -23.16 -9.25 -17.73
C ALA A 21 -22.37 -7.99 -18.16
N ASP A 22 -21.74 -7.26 -17.24
CA ASP A 22 -20.91 -6.09 -17.56
C ASP A 22 -19.49 -6.48 -18.00
N LEU A 23 -19.00 -7.68 -17.66
CA LEU A 23 -17.61 -8.07 -17.90
C LEU A 23 -17.15 -7.91 -19.36
N PRO A 24 -17.95 -8.23 -20.40
CA PRO A 24 -17.55 -7.99 -21.78
C PRO A 24 -17.35 -6.50 -22.08
N ALA A 25 -18.22 -5.63 -21.55
CA ALA A 25 -18.11 -4.18 -21.73
C ALA A 25 -16.87 -3.64 -20.99
N ILE A 26 -16.64 -4.08 -19.75
CA ILE A 26 -15.47 -3.72 -18.96
C ILE A 26 -14.18 -4.12 -19.66
N LEU A 27 -14.10 -5.36 -20.18
CA LEU A 27 -12.94 -5.86 -20.91
C LEU A 27 -12.71 -5.06 -22.20
N SER A 28 -13.77 -4.66 -22.90
CA SER A 28 -13.70 -3.80 -24.08
C SER A 28 -13.07 -2.43 -23.74
N ILE A 29 -13.50 -1.80 -22.65
CA ILE A 29 -12.94 -0.51 -22.18
C ILE A 29 -11.50 -0.68 -21.70
N ARG A 30 -11.17 -1.77 -20.99
CA ARG A 30 -9.80 -2.12 -20.58
C ARG A 30 -8.91 -2.20 -21.81
N ASN A 31 -9.31 -2.93 -22.84
CA ASN A 31 -8.49 -3.12 -24.04
C ASN A 31 -8.20 -1.80 -24.76
N ARG A 32 -9.17 -0.86 -24.76
CA ARG A 32 -8.95 0.51 -25.26
C ARG A 32 -8.11 1.40 -24.34
N SER A 33 -7.85 0.98 -23.10
CA SER A 33 -7.11 1.74 -22.10
C SER A 33 -5.67 1.24 -21.90
N PHE A 34 -5.45 -0.07 -21.95
CA PHE A 34 -4.18 -0.74 -21.62
C PHE A 34 -3.68 -1.68 -22.72
N GLY A 35 -4.37 -1.76 -23.85
CA GLY A 35 -4.08 -2.71 -24.94
C GLY A 35 -4.80 -4.05 -24.77
N PRO A 36 -4.89 -4.85 -25.85
CA PRO A 36 -5.57 -6.13 -25.84
C PRO A 36 -4.84 -7.13 -24.93
N LEU A 37 -5.62 -8.05 -24.34
CA LEU A 37 -5.05 -9.19 -23.63
C LEU A 37 -4.23 -10.08 -24.57
N ARG A 38 -3.08 -10.56 -24.10
CA ARG A 38 -2.26 -11.57 -24.78
C ARG A 38 -2.87 -12.96 -24.57
N THR A 39 -2.47 -13.91 -25.42
CA THR A 39 -2.82 -15.33 -25.26
C THR A 39 -2.39 -15.82 -23.87
N GLY A 40 -3.29 -16.44 -23.11
CA GLY A 40 -3.07 -16.87 -21.71
C GLY A 40 -3.60 -15.91 -20.63
N GLU A 41 -3.88 -14.64 -20.95
CA GLU A 41 -4.37 -13.67 -19.95
C GLU A 41 -5.89 -13.74 -19.72
N HIS A 42 -6.61 -14.63 -20.40
CA HIS A 42 -8.06 -14.83 -20.20
C HIS A 42 -8.36 -15.47 -18.83
N GLU A 43 -7.55 -16.45 -18.41
CA GLU A 43 -7.68 -17.04 -17.07
C GLU A 43 -7.36 -16.01 -15.98
N TRP A 44 -6.38 -15.15 -16.23
CA TRP A 44 -6.10 -14.01 -15.35
C TRP A 44 -7.31 -13.07 -15.22
N TRP A 45 -7.99 -12.76 -16.33
CA TRP A 45 -9.19 -11.93 -16.32
C TRP A 45 -10.33 -12.56 -15.54
N GLN A 46 -10.55 -13.87 -15.68
CA GLN A 46 -11.53 -14.61 -14.90
C GLN A 46 -11.23 -14.55 -13.39
N ARG A 47 -9.97 -14.73 -13.00
CA ARG A 47 -9.54 -14.60 -11.59
C ARG A 47 -9.76 -13.20 -11.05
N VAL A 48 -9.41 -12.19 -11.84
CA VAL A 48 -9.64 -10.77 -11.52
C VAL A 48 -11.12 -10.48 -11.26
N ALA A 49 -12.00 -10.99 -12.13
CA ALA A 49 -13.42 -10.82 -11.99
C ALA A 49 -13.93 -11.53 -10.73
N ALA A 50 -13.54 -12.79 -10.52
CA ALA A 50 -13.93 -13.57 -9.35
C ALA A 50 -13.47 -12.97 -8.02
N GLU A 51 -12.29 -12.32 -7.97
CA GLU A 51 -11.76 -11.65 -6.76
C GLU A 51 -12.64 -10.47 -6.30
N THR A 52 -13.33 -9.80 -7.23
CA THR A 52 -13.91 -8.46 -6.96
C THR A 52 -15.38 -8.31 -7.36
N LEU A 53 -15.95 -9.19 -8.17
CA LEU A 53 -17.40 -9.27 -8.37
C LEU A 53 -18.11 -9.55 -7.04
N GLY A 54 -19.35 -9.06 -6.90
CA GLY A 54 -20.10 -9.20 -5.66
C GLY A 54 -19.78 -8.15 -4.60
N GLY A 55 -19.39 -6.94 -5.03
CA GLY A 55 -19.35 -5.77 -4.15
C GLY A 55 -18.02 -5.01 -4.11
N ARG A 56 -16.98 -5.49 -4.79
CA ARG A 56 -15.67 -4.82 -4.86
C ARG A 56 -15.27 -4.37 -6.27
N MET A 57 -16.16 -4.54 -7.25
CA MET A 57 -16.02 -4.00 -8.60
C MET A 57 -17.23 -3.12 -8.90
N LEU A 58 -16.98 -1.88 -9.32
CA LEU A 58 -18.02 -0.90 -9.63
C LEU A 58 -17.91 -0.45 -11.08
N VAL A 59 -19.06 -0.14 -11.68
CA VAL A 59 -19.16 0.51 -12.99
C VAL A 59 -19.75 1.90 -12.86
N VAL A 60 -19.39 2.78 -13.78
CA VAL A 60 -20.11 4.02 -14.06
C VAL A 60 -20.88 3.83 -15.35
N VAL A 61 -22.17 4.15 -15.32
CA VAL A 61 -23.06 4.14 -16.49
C VAL A 61 -23.52 5.55 -16.82
N ASP A 62 -23.78 5.80 -18.10
CA ASP A 62 -24.37 7.05 -18.59
C ASP A 62 -25.92 7.01 -18.58
N ASP A 63 -26.55 8.02 -19.18
CA ASP A 63 -28.01 8.14 -19.26
C ASP A 63 -28.68 7.00 -20.03
N THR A 64 -27.96 6.35 -20.93
CA THR A 64 -28.42 5.22 -21.75
C THR A 64 -28.21 3.86 -21.08
N ASP A 65 -27.70 3.86 -19.84
CA ASP A 65 -27.27 2.67 -19.11
C ASP A 65 -26.05 1.96 -19.73
N THR A 66 -25.31 2.68 -20.59
CA THR A 66 -24.06 2.16 -21.17
C THR A 66 -22.94 2.28 -20.15
N VAL A 67 -22.18 1.21 -19.93
CA VAL A 67 -20.97 1.22 -19.10
C VAL A 67 -19.91 2.10 -19.77
N VAL A 68 -19.49 3.15 -19.07
CA VAL A 68 -18.47 4.12 -19.54
C VAL A 68 -17.19 4.12 -18.70
N ALA A 69 -17.21 3.46 -17.53
CA ALA A 69 -16.01 3.22 -16.74
C ALA A 69 -16.19 2.04 -15.79
N SER A 70 -15.07 1.49 -15.32
CA SER A 70 -15.05 0.45 -14.30
C SER A 70 -13.79 0.58 -13.45
N GLY A 71 -13.87 0.17 -12.19
CA GLY A 71 -12.74 0.08 -11.27
C GLY A 71 -13.02 -0.95 -10.20
N ARG A 72 -11.96 -1.42 -9.53
CA ARG A 72 -12.08 -2.46 -8.50
C ARG A 72 -11.26 -2.14 -7.26
N ILE A 73 -11.69 -2.73 -6.15
CA ILE A 73 -11.10 -2.65 -4.81
C ILE A 73 -10.54 -4.04 -4.49
N ARG A 74 -9.22 -4.19 -4.58
CA ARG A 74 -8.56 -5.43 -4.16
C ARG A 74 -8.58 -5.51 -2.63
N PRO A 75 -9.08 -6.61 -2.03
CA PRO A 75 -9.13 -6.76 -0.58
C PRO A 75 -7.74 -7.14 -0.06
N PHE A 76 -7.02 -6.18 0.47
CA PHE A 76 -5.71 -6.42 1.09
C PHE A 76 -5.79 -6.26 2.60
N GLU A 77 -4.79 -6.83 3.27
CA GLU A 77 -4.34 -6.34 4.56
C GLU A 77 -3.06 -5.53 4.34
N GLN A 78 -2.85 -4.50 5.14
CA GLN A 78 -1.66 -3.66 5.07
C GLN A 78 -1.08 -3.42 6.46
N ALA A 79 0.24 -3.57 6.59
CA ALA A 79 0.94 -3.30 7.84
C ALA A 79 1.15 -1.80 8.06
N TRP A 80 0.88 -1.32 9.28
CA TRP A 80 1.17 0.03 9.75
C TRP A 80 1.68 -0.05 11.19
N GLY A 81 2.94 0.34 11.39
CA GLY A 81 3.62 0.21 12.68
C GLY A 81 3.72 -1.23 13.20
N GLY A 82 3.72 -2.22 12.29
CA GLY A 82 3.78 -3.65 12.60
C GLY A 82 2.43 -4.34 12.87
N ARG A 83 1.32 -3.60 12.92
CA ARG A 83 -0.03 -4.19 12.99
C ARG A 83 -0.68 -4.17 11.61
N VAL A 84 -1.47 -5.20 11.30
CA VAL A 84 -2.15 -5.35 10.01
C VAL A 84 -3.58 -4.84 10.10
N GLN A 85 -4.05 -4.15 9.07
CA GLN A 85 -5.42 -3.66 8.98
C GLN A 85 -5.99 -3.78 7.56
N PRO A 86 -7.32 -3.84 7.39
CA PRO A 86 -7.95 -3.89 6.08
C PRO A 86 -7.59 -2.67 5.21
N MET A 87 -7.19 -2.93 3.98
CA MET A 87 -6.82 -1.91 3.00
C MET A 87 -7.49 -2.20 1.65
N GLY A 88 -8.19 -1.20 1.12
CA GLY A 88 -8.80 -1.27 -0.21
C GLY A 88 -7.81 -0.86 -1.29
N GLY A 89 -7.30 -1.80 -2.09
CA GLY A 89 -6.38 -1.50 -3.18
C GLY A 89 -7.13 -1.07 -4.45
N VAL A 90 -7.03 0.20 -4.86
CA VAL A 90 -7.66 0.64 -6.12
C VAL A 90 -6.84 0.11 -7.30
N ALA A 91 -7.48 -0.73 -8.11
CA ALA A 91 -6.89 -1.31 -9.31
C ALA A 91 -7.83 -1.22 -10.51
N GLY A 92 -7.28 -1.41 -11.71
CA GLY A 92 -8.06 -1.56 -12.93
C GLY A 92 -9.03 -0.41 -13.22
N VAL A 93 -8.60 0.83 -12.99
CA VAL A 93 -9.42 2.02 -13.29
C VAL A 93 -9.42 2.25 -14.80
N TYR A 94 -10.55 1.95 -15.44
CA TYR A 94 -10.75 2.07 -16.88
C TYR A 94 -11.82 3.12 -17.16
N VAL A 95 -11.56 4.01 -18.12
CA VAL A 95 -12.52 5.02 -18.58
C VAL A 95 -12.55 5.00 -20.09
N GLU A 96 -13.76 4.88 -20.64
CA GLU A 96 -14.01 4.89 -22.08
C GLU A 96 -13.40 6.15 -22.71
N PRO A 97 -12.55 6.02 -23.75
CA PRO A 97 -11.88 7.16 -24.36
C PRO A 97 -12.80 8.35 -24.71
N SER A 98 -13.99 8.09 -25.24
CA SER A 98 -14.98 9.13 -25.60
C SER A 98 -15.59 9.85 -24.39
N ALA A 99 -15.52 9.26 -23.19
CA ALA A 99 -16.08 9.80 -21.95
C ALA A 99 -15.02 10.48 -21.05
N ARG A 100 -13.73 10.47 -21.46
CA ARG A 100 -12.64 11.11 -20.71
C ARG A 100 -12.81 12.64 -20.66
N GLY A 101 -12.29 13.25 -19.60
CA GLY A 101 -12.45 14.70 -19.36
C GLY A 101 -13.83 15.12 -18.83
N GLY A 102 -14.84 14.23 -18.86
CA GLY A 102 -16.19 14.48 -18.36
C GLY A 102 -16.41 14.25 -16.86
N GLY A 103 -15.34 14.01 -16.08
CA GLY A 103 -15.43 13.74 -14.64
C GLY A 103 -15.70 12.28 -14.25
N VAL A 104 -15.92 11.38 -15.21
CA VAL A 104 -16.23 9.95 -15.01
C VAL A 104 -15.26 9.25 -14.06
N GLY A 105 -13.95 9.41 -14.26
CA GLY A 105 -12.95 8.80 -13.39
C GLY A 105 -13.04 9.28 -11.93
N THR A 106 -13.30 10.57 -11.71
CA THR A 106 -13.49 11.10 -10.36
C THR A 106 -14.74 10.52 -9.72
N THR A 107 -15.84 10.42 -10.46
CA THR A 107 -17.08 9.77 -10.00
C THR A 107 -16.82 8.33 -9.57
N LEU A 108 -16.10 7.55 -10.40
CA LEU A 108 -15.73 6.18 -10.09
C LEU A 108 -14.87 6.10 -8.82
N THR A 109 -13.78 6.88 -8.71
CA THR A 109 -12.89 6.82 -7.55
C THR A 109 -13.61 7.18 -6.24
N ARG A 110 -14.52 8.16 -6.26
CA ARG A 110 -15.32 8.52 -5.09
C ARG A 110 -16.30 7.39 -4.70
N ALA A 111 -16.92 6.73 -5.68
CA ALA A 111 -17.77 5.58 -5.42
C ALA A 111 -16.98 4.40 -4.82
N LEU A 112 -15.76 4.15 -5.31
CA LEU A 112 -14.87 3.13 -4.74
C LEU A 112 -14.53 3.46 -3.27
N LEU A 113 -14.25 4.72 -2.94
CA LEU A 113 -13.98 5.14 -1.55
C LEU A 113 -15.20 4.97 -0.64
N ALA A 114 -16.40 5.33 -1.12
CA ALA A 114 -17.63 5.10 -0.36
C ALA A 114 -17.83 3.60 -0.07
N ARG A 115 -17.62 2.75 -1.09
CA ARG A 115 -17.69 1.30 -0.94
C ARG A 115 -16.63 0.75 0.02
N MET A 116 -15.40 1.26 0.00
CA MET A 116 -14.36 0.87 0.96
C MET A 116 -14.80 1.17 2.41
N ALA A 117 -15.39 2.33 2.65
CA ALA A 117 -15.90 2.69 3.98
C ALA A 117 -17.01 1.73 4.44
N GLU A 118 -17.95 1.38 3.55
CA GLU A 118 -19.01 0.39 3.78
C GLU A 118 -18.44 -1.01 4.10
N LEU A 119 -17.35 -1.39 3.43
CA LEU A 119 -16.73 -2.72 3.56
C LEU A 119 -15.79 -2.87 4.76
N GLY A 120 -15.56 -1.80 5.53
CA GLY A 120 -14.67 -1.88 6.68
C GLY A 120 -13.20 -1.55 6.36
N ASP A 121 -12.85 -1.17 5.13
CA ASP A 121 -11.48 -0.83 4.77
C ASP A 121 -11.07 0.47 5.50
N ALA A 122 -9.91 0.48 6.16
CA ALA A 122 -9.48 1.61 7.00
C ALA A 122 -8.65 2.64 6.20
N VAL A 123 -7.84 2.12 5.28
CA VAL A 123 -6.99 2.89 4.37
C VAL A 123 -7.12 2.35 2.95
N SER A 124 -6.62 3.11 1.98
CA SER A 124 -6.57 2.69 0.59
C SER A 124 -5.26 3.10 -0.06
N CYS A 125 -4.73 2.24 -0.92
CA CYS A 125 -3.53 2.49 -1.71
C CYS A 125 -3.75 2.23 -3.20
N LEU A 126 -2.92 2.86 -4.03
CA LEU A 126 -2.89 2.64 -5.48
C LEU A 126 -1.59 3.10 -6.13
N TYR A 127 -1.33 2.60 -7.33
CA TYR A 127 -0.33 3.13 -8.24
C TYR A 127 -0.99 4.05 -9.28
N PRO A 128 -0.69 5.36 -9.29
CA PRO A 128 -1.41 6.30 -10.13
C PRO A 128 -0.88 6.30 -11.57
N THR A 129 -1.77 6.14 -12.55
CA THR A 129 -1.46 6.50 -13.95
C THR A 129 -1.36 8.01 -14.14
N THR A 130 -2.18 8.78 -13.42
CA THR A 130 -2.10 10.23 -13.35
C THR A 130 -2.47 10.71 -11.93
N ALA A 131 -1.56 11.42 -11.25
CA ALA A 131 -1.79 11.84 -9.88
C ALA A 131 -3.00 12.79 -9.72
N GLY A 132 -3.24 13.64 -10.72
CA GLY A 132 -4.32 14.64 -10.68
C GLY A 132 -5.73 14.04 -10.56
N LEU A 133 -5.96 12.83 -11.11
CA LEU A 133 -7.23 12.12 -10.94
C LEU A 133 -7.49 11.76 -9.48
N TYR A 134 -6.51 11.13 -8.84
CA TYR A 134 -6.67 10.60 -7.49
C TYR A 134 -6.61 11.70 -6.42
N ARG A 135 -5.83 12.78 -6.65
CA ARG A 135 -5.81 13.97 -5.77
C ARG A 135 -7.18 14.65 -5.63
N ARG A 136 -8.01 14.64 -6.69
CA ARG A 136 -9.41 15.15 -6.62
C ARG A 136 -10.33 14.32 -5.72
N SER A 137 -9.90 13.11 -5.36
CA SER A 137 -10.58 12.20 -4.45
C SER A 137 -9.85 12.08 -3.10
N GLY A 138 -8.89 12.97 -2.83
CA GLY A 138 -8.19 13.05 -1.55
C GLY A 138 -6.94 12.19 -1.40
N TYR A 139 -6.54 11.43 -2.43
CA TYR A 139 -5.29 10.65 -2.37
C TYR A 139 -4.06 11.56 -2.43
N GLU A 140 -2.97 11.14 -1.78
CA GLU A 140 -1.66 11.78 -1.93
C GLU A 140 -0.54 10.75 -1.94
N VAL A 141 0.63 11.13 -2.47
CA VAL A 141 1.84 10.27 -2.48
C VAL A 141 2.18 9.83 -1.07
N GLY A 142 2.15 8.51 -0.84
CA GLY A 142 2.47 7.93 0.46
C GLY A 142 3.90 7.39 0.54
N GLY A 143 4.48 6.98 -0.58
CA GLY A 143 5.84 6.49 -0.64
C GLY A 143 6.20 5.96 -2.01
N VAL A 144 7.21 5.10 -2.05
CA VAL A 144 7.69 4.48 -3.29
C VAL A 144 7.81 2.97 -3.12
N GLN A 145 7.62 2.25 -4.22
CA GLN A 145 8.14 0.91 -4.39
C GLN A 145 9.57 1.04 -4.92
N GLN A 146 10.54 0.43 -4.24
CA GLN A 146 11.96 0.56 -4.58
C GLN A 146 12.56 -0.82 -4.87
N ARG A 147 13.31 -0.91 -5.97
CA ARG A 147 14.15 -2.06 -6.30
C ARG A 147 15.58 -1.80 -5.88
N LEU A 148 16.14 -2.62 -5.01
CA LEU A 148 17.58 -2.66 -4.72
C LEU A 148 18.26 -3.68 -5.63
N THR A 149 19.48 -3.38 -6.09
CA THR A 149 20.24 -4.30 -6.95
C THR A 149 21.58 -4.62 -6.32
N TRP A 150 21.85 -5.90 -6.12
CA TRP A 150 23.06 -6.42 -5.50
C TRP A 150 23.86 -7.26 -6.49
N PRO A 151 25.20 -7.20 -6.45
CA PRO A 151 26.02 -8.18 -7.11
C PRO A 151 25.86 -9.55 -6.42
N GLY A 152 25.45 -10.57 -7.16
CA GLY A 152 25.19 -11.90 -6.61
C GLY A 152 26.41 -12.53 -5.95
N HIS A 153 27.62 -12.21 -6.44
CA HIS A 153 28.86 -12.71 -5.86
C HIS A 153 29.16 -12.12 -4.46
N ALA A 154 28.68 -10.91 -4.17
CA ALA A 154 28.77 -10.29 -2.85
C ALA A 154 27.82 -10.98 -1.89
N LEU A 155 26.57 -11.24 -2.30
CA LEU A 155 25.62 -12.00 -1.50
C LEU A 155 26.14 -13.42 -1.19
N ARG A 156 26.71 -14.10 -2.18
CA ARG A 156 27.35 -15.42 -2.02
C ARG A 156 28.50 -15.42 -1.00
N SER A 157 29.18 -14.30 -0.79
CA SER A 157 30.31 -14.24 0.13
C SER A 157 29.89 -14.35 1.60
N LEU A 158 28.62 -14.02 1.90
CA LEU A 158 28.04 -14.12 3.25
C LEU A 158 28.10 -15.55 3.84
N GLY A 159 28.12 -16.58 2.99
CA GLY A 159 28.27 -17.97 3.40
C GLY A 159 29.70 -18.39 3.80
N ARG A 160 30.71 -17.50 3.68
CA ARG A 160 32.14 -17.84 3.83
C ARG A 160 32.80 -17.36 5.14
N GLY A 161 32.02 -16.94 6.15
CA GLY A 161 32.54 -16.41 7.43
C GLY A 161 32.70 -17.43 8.57
N PRO A 162 33.44 -17.10 9.65
CA PRO A 162 33.47 -17.91 10.88
C PRO A 162 32.07 -17.99 11.51
N GLY A 163 31.62 -19.20 11.91
CA GLY A 163 30.29 -19.42 12.51
C GLY A 163 29.19 -19.87 11.54
N THR A 164 29.47 -19.97 10.24
CA THR A 164 28.50 -20.42 9.21
C THR A 164 28.18 -21.92 9.25
N ALA A 165 28.86 -22.69 10.11
CA ALA A 165 28.68 -24.14 10.25
C ALA A 165 27.36 -24.55 10.93
N ALA A 166 26.54 -23.59 11.38
CA ALA A 166 25.27 -23.83 12.06
C ALA A 166 24.07 -23.22 11.32
N SER A 167 24.11 -23.11 9.98
CA SER A 167 22.88 -22.77 9.26
C SER A 167 21.82 -23.83 9.58
N GLY A 168 20.68 -23.40 10.11
CA GLY A 168 19.48 -24.23 10.15
C GLY A 168 19.26 -24.84 8.76
N ARG A 169 18.72 -26.06 8.71
CA ARG A 169 18.63 -26.86 7.47
C ARG A 169 17.81 -26.13 6.40
N VAL A 170 18.46 -25.26 5.62
CA VAL A 170 17.83 -24.61 4.47
C VAL A 170 17.48 -25.71 3.48
N ARG A 171 16.19 -25.83 3.18
CA ARG A 171 15.65 -26.84 2.28
C ARG A 171 14.68 -26.21 1.28
N PRO A 172 14.46 -26.82 0.11
CA PRO A 172 13.36 -26.41 -0.75
C PRO A 172 12.04 -26.38 0.02
N ALA A 173 11.26 -25.34 -0.21
CA ALA A 173 9.90 -25.24 0.32
C ALA A 173 8.99 -26.28 -0.35
N ARG A 174 7.95 -26.69 0.38
CA ARG A 174 6.92 -27.64 -0.03
C ARG A 174 5.56 -26.95 0.08
N PRO A 175 4.51 -27.40 -0.64
CA PRO A 175 3.18 -26.80 -0.55
C PRO A 175 2.67 -26.61 0.89
N ASP A 176 2.93 -27.57 1.77
CA ASP A 176 2.53 -27.54 3.19
C ASP A 176 3.24 -26.45 4.03
N ASP A 177 4.28 -25.79 3.50
CA ASP A 177 4.99 -24.71 4.19
C ASP A 177 4.23 -23.37 4.11
N ALA A 178 3.23 -23.21 3.22
CA ALA A 178 2.57 -21.94 2.93
C ALA A 178 2.05 -21.18 4.16
N ALA A 179 1.42 -21.89 5.10
CA ALA A 179 0.93 -21.31 6.35
C ALA A 179 2.08 -20.79 7.23
N GLY A 180 3.21 -21.53 7.26
CA GLY A 180 4.42 -21.16 7.97
C GLY A 180 5.06 -19.89 7.40
N LEU A 181 5.14 -19.78 6.07
CA LEU A 181 5.64 -18.58 5.37
C LEU A 181 4.79 -17.34 5.73
N ALA A 182 3.45 -17.46 5.66
CA ALA A 182 2.53 -16.38 6.03
C ALA A 182 2.73 -15.92 7.47
N ALA A 183 2.88 -16.87 8.41
CA ALA A 183 3.08 -16.57 9.82
C ALA A 183 4.46 -15.94 10.11
N LEU A 184 5.53 -16.40 9.45
CA LEU A 184 6.87 -15.81 9.56
C LEU A 184 6.88 -14.38 9.00
N HIS A 185 6.24 -14.15 7.85
CA HIS A 185 6.15 -12.82 7.25
C HIS A 185 5.44 -11.82 8.17
N ARG A 186 4.27 -12.18 8.72
CA ARG A 186 3.55 -11.32 9.67
C ARG A 186 4.36 -11.02 10.94
N ARG A 187 5.09 -12.02 11.47
CA ARG A 187 5.97 -11.83 12.63
C ARG A 187 7.13 -10.87 12.34
N ALA A 188 7.72 -10.95 11.15
CA ALA A 188 8.78 -10.01 10.74
C ALA A 188 8.24 -8.57 10.67
N LEU A 189 7.08 -8.35 10.04
CA LEU A 189 6.46 -7.03 9.98
C LEU A 189 6.18 -6.44 11.38
N ALA A 190 5.72 -7.26 12.32
CA ALA A 190 5.49 -6.86 13.71
C ALA A 190 6.80 -6.51 14.44
N ARG A 191 7.83 -7.34 14.31
CA ARG A 191 9.17 -7.11 14.90
C ARG A 191 9.79 -5.81 14.39
N ASP A 192 9.74 -5.59 13.09
CA ASP A 192 10.38 -4.45 12.43
C ASP A 192 9.49 -3.20 12.45
N ARG A 193 8.26 -3.35 12.95
CA ARG A 193 7.24 -2.30 13.05
C ARG A 193 7.00 -1.64 11.68
N ALA A 194 7.00 -2.48 10.66
CA ALA A 194 6.91 -2.10 9.26
C ALA A 194 5.61 -1.33 8.99
N SER A 195 5.69 -0.39 8.05
CA SER A 195 4.56 0.37 7.54
C SER A 195 4.57 0.29 6.02
N GLY A 196 3.42 0.05 5.41
CA GLY A 196 3.27 -0.06 3.96
C GLY A 196 3.09 -1.48 3.43
N PRO A 197 3.96 -2.48 3.70
CA PRO A 197 3.86 -3.81 3.09
C PRO A 197 2.49 -4.48 3.26
N MET A 198 2.09 -5.23 2.23
CA MET A 198 0.86 -6.03 2.23
C MET A 198 1.24 -7.50 2.46
N PRO A 199 1.09 -8.04 3.69
CA PRO A 199 1.50 -9.41 3.96
C PRO A 199 0.75 -10.41 3.07
N PRO A 200 1.45 -11.28 2.32
CA PRO A 200 0.79 -12.32 1.57
C PRO A 200 0.01 -13.27 2.48
N THR A 201 -1.14 -13.72 2.01
CA THR A 201 -1.92 -14.75 2.71
C THR A 201 -1.33 -16.14 2.48
N GLU A 202 -1.76 -17.12 3.28
CA GLU A 202 -1.44 -18.53 3.03
C GLU A 202 -1.80 -18.95 1.59
N ALA A 203 -2.96 -18.51 1.08
CA ALA A 203 -3.37 -18.82 -0.30
C ALA A 203 -2.43 -18.22 -1.36
N VAL A 204 -1.87 -17.03 -1.11
CA VAL A 204 -0.88 -16.42 -2.00
C VAL A 204 0.42 -17.22 -1.98
N PHE A 205 0.92 -17.57 -0.80
CA PHE A 205 2.11 -18.43 -0.70
C PHE A 205 1.88 -19.82 -1.30
N ALA A 206 0.72 -20.44 -1.09
CA ALA A 206 0.38 -21.72 -1.69
C ALA A 206 0.42 -21.64 -3.23
N ARG A 207 -0.02 -20.53 -3.82
CA ARG A 207 0.11 -20.28 -5.26
C ARG A 207 1.56 -20.12 -5.69
N HIS A 208 2.37 -19.35 -4.97
CA HIS A 208 3.80 -19.21 -5.26
C HIS A 208 4.51 -20.57 -5.21
N LEU A 209 4.20 -21.40 -4.21
CA LEU A 209 4.79 -22.73 -4.06
C LEU A 209 4.28 -23.76 -5.08
N ALA A 210 3.17 -23.48 -5.75
CA ALA A 210 2.64 -24.30 -6.84
C ALA A 210 3.12 -23.84 -8.23
N ASP A 211 3.72 -22.65 -8.31
CA ASP A 211 4.24 -22.09 -9.54
C ASP A 211 5.62 -22.71 -9.86
N PRO A 212 5.78 -23.37 -11.03
CA PRO A 212 7.05 -24.01 -11.39
C PRO A 212 8.19 -23.04 -11.64
N ASP A 213 7.91 -21.75 -11.91
CA ASP A 213 8.93 -20.74 -12.17
C ASP A 213 9.39 -20.04 -10.87
N THR A 214 8.66 -20.24 -9.77
CA THR A 214 9.02 -19.74 -8.45
C THR A 214 9.99 -20.68 -7.74
N ILE A 215 11.08 -20.12 -7.20
CA ILE A 215 12.06 -20.84 -6.38
C ILE A 215 11.91 -20.39 -4.93
N ALA A 216 11.64 -21.35 -4.03
CA ALA A 216 11.45 -21.07 -2.62
C ALA A 216 12.24 -22.01 -1.72
N TYR A 217 12.88 -21.45 -0.69
CA TYR A 217 13.61 -22.18 0.34
C TYR A 217 13.19 -21.74 1.74
N VAL A 218 13.18 -22.67 2.68
CA VAL A 218 12.78 -22.44 4.08
C VAL A 218 13.88 -22.91 5.03
N ALA A 219 13.98 -22.21 6.15
CA ALA A 219 14.75 -22.53 7.35
C ALA A 219 13.79 -22.53 8.57
N ASP A 220 14.30 -22.84 9.75
CA ASP A 220 13.47 -22.93 10.97
C ASP A 220 12.82 -21.57 11.34
N ASP A 221 13.51 -20.47 11.08
CA ASP A 221 13.12 -19.10 11.45
C ASP A 221 13.15 -18.12 10.26
N GLY A 222 13.06 -18.64 9.03
CA GLY A 222 13.12 -17.79 7.83
C GLY A 222 12.81 -18.53 6.54
N PHE A 223 12.65 -17.76 5.47
CA PHE A 223 12.42 -18.26 4.12
C PHE A 223 12.84 -17.23 3.06
N VAL A 224 12.98 -17.69 1.83
CA VAL A 224 13.14 -16.85 0.64
C VAL A 224 12.26 -17.36 -0.49
N VAL A 225 11.68 -16.43 -1.25
CA VAL A 225 10.95 -16.66 -2.49
C VAL A 225 11.55 -15.76 -3.56
N TYR A 226 12.00 -16.34 -4.66
CA TYR A 226 12.62 -15.62 -5.77
C TYR A 226 12.36 -16.30 -7.10
N GLU A 227 12.52 -15.53 -8.17
CA GLU A 227 12.47 -16.01 -9.55
C GLU A 227 13.82 -15.83 -10.23
N LEU A 228 14.07 -16.62 -11.27
CA LEU A 228 15.26 -16.51 -12.12
C LEU A 228 14.81 -16.22 -13.55
N ASP A 229 15.16 -15.04 -14.07
CA ASP A 229 14.88 -14.66 -15.46
C ASP A 229 16.19 -14.28 -16.16
N GLY A 230 16.59 -15.09 -17.14
CA GLY A 230 17.82 -14.92 -17.90
C GLY A 230 19.07 -14.85 -17.01
N SER A 231 19.63 -13.64 -16.86
CA SER A 231 20.86 -13.37 -16.12
C SER A 231 20.62 -12.63 -14.79
N ALA A 232 19.38 -12.53 -14.32
CA ALA A 232 19.04 -11.88 -13.06
C ALA A 232 18.16 -12.75 -12.17
N VAL A 233 18.42 -12.69 -10.86
CA VAL A 233 17.53 -13.22 -9.82
C VAL A 233 16.66 -12.07 -9.31
N THR A 234 15.36 -12.30 -9.13
CA THR A 234 14.45 -11.34 -8.49
C THR A 234 13.91 -11.92 -7.21
N VAL A 235 14.32 -11.36 -6.06
CA VAL A 235 13.82 -11.71 -4.74
C VAL A 235 12.54 -10.94 -4.46
N GLU A 236 11.45 -11.68 -4.26
CA GLU A 236 10.13 -11.12 -3.93
C GLU A 236 9.89 -11.07 -2.43
N HIS A 237 10.33 -12.12 -1.72
CA HIS A 237 10.21 -12.20 -0.26
C HIS A 237 11.47 -12.81 0.33
N LEU A 238 12.02 -12.21 1.38
CA LEU A 238 13.05 -12.81 2.22
C LEU A 238 12.79 -12.41 3.67
N VAL A 239 12.66 -13.42 4.53
CA VAL A 239 12.42 -13.23 5.96
C VAL A 239 13.43 -14.08 6.72
N ALA A 240 14.06 -13.49 7.74
CA ALA A 240 14.91 -14.20 8.68
C ALA A 240 14.73 -13.60 10.08
N ALA A 241 14.70 -14.45 11.12
CA ALA A 241 14.66 -14.00 12.52
C ALA A 241 16.04 -13.88 13.15
N THR A 242 17.04 -14.59 12.61
CA THR A 242 18.42 -14.58 13.11
C THR A 242 19.42 -14.13 12.04
N PRO A 243 20.58 -13.58 12.44
CA PRO A 243 21.66 -13.24 11.52
C PRO A 243 22.15 -14.42 10.69
N ASP A 244 22.19 -15.63 11.27
CA ASP A 244 22.70 -16.82 10.58
C ASP A 244 21.75 -17.28 9.49
N THR A 245 20.44 -17.26 9.73
CA THR A 245 19.44 -17.54 8.70
C THR A 245 19.43 -16.47 7.60
N ALA A 246 19.59 -15.19 7.97
CA ALA A 246 19.71 -14.11 6.98
C ALA A 246 20.91 -14.33 6.04
N ARG A 247 22.09 -14.63 6.60
CA ARG A 247 23.31 -14.94 5.82
C ARG A 247 23.11 -16.19 4.95
N ALA A 248 22.51 -17.24 5.49
CA ALA A 248 22.28 -18.48 4.75
C ALA A 248 21.35 -18.28 3.55
N LEU A 249 20.23 -17.58 3.73
CA LEU A 249 19.27 -17.31 2.66
C LEU A 249 19.85 -16.37 1.59
N TRP A 250 20.49 -15.27 1.98
CA TRP A 250 21.14 -14.36 1.02
C TRP A 250 22.30 -15.03 0.28
N SER A 251 23.11 -15.84 0.97
CA SER A 251 24.17 -16.62 0.34
C SER A 251 23.63 -17.66 -0.64
N LEU A 252 22.46 -18.25 -0.36
CA LEU A 252 21.78 -19.17 -1.27
C LEU A 252 21.30 -18.43 -2.52
N VAL A 253 20.66 -17.26 -2.37
CA VAL A 253 20.27 -16.43 -3.51
C VAL A 253 21.48 -16.09 -4.39
N GLY A 254 22.61 -15.73 -3.78
CA GLY A 254 23.85 -15.43 -4.49
C GLY A 254 24.59 -16.63 -5.08
N SER A 255 24.23 -17.87 -4.76
CA SER A 255 25.01 -19.04 -5.16
C SER A 255 25.03 -19.26 -6.68
N GLY A 256 23.99 -18.79 -7.39
CA GLY A 256 23.86 -18.85 -8.85
C GLY A 256 24.63 -17.76 -9.60
N SER A 257 25.45 -16.94 -8.93
CA SER A 257 26.00 -15.71 -9.52
C SER A 257 26.91 -15.88 -10.72
N SER A 258 27.35 -17.10 -11.05
CA SER A 258 28.11 -17.37 -12.28
C SER A 258 27.22 -17.32 -13.53
N ALA A 259 25.94 -17.67 -13.40
CA ALA A 259 24.95 -17.61 -14.47
C ALA A 259 24.09 -16.33 -14.37
N ALA A 260 23.73 -15.94 -13.14
CA ALA A 260 22.92 -14.75 -12.87
C ALA A 260 23.67 -13.79 -11.94
N PRO A 261 24.57 -12.93 -12.48
CA PRO A 261 25.44 -12.08 -11.66
C PRO A 261 24.70 -10.99 -10.89
N THR A 262 23.43 -10.72 -11.22
CA THR A 262 22.64 -9.62 -10.67
C THR A 262 21.48 -10.15 -9.84
N VAL A 263 21.27 -9.57 -8.66
CA VAL A 263 20.12 -9.86 -7.80
C VAL A 263 19.32 -8.58 -7.59
N HIS A 264 18.07 -8.58 -8.04
CA HIS A 264 17.08 -7.56 -7.74
C HIS A 264 16.28 -7.94 -6.50
N ALA A 265 16.01 -6.98 -5.62
CA ALA A 265 15.21 -7.19 -4.42
C ALA A 265 14.13 -6.10 -4.31
N TRP A 266 12.88 -6.54 -4.22
CA TRP A 266 11.72 -5.69 -3.91
C TRP A 266 11.33 -5.88 -2.45
N LEU A 267 12.25 -5.55 -1.55
CA LEU A 267 12.13 -5.73 -0.10
C LEU A 267 12.12 -4.36 0.62
N ASP A 268 12.19 -4.38 1.95
CA ASP A 268 12.44 -3.16 2.73
C ASP A 268 13.77 -2.51 2.26
N PRO A 269 13.77 -1.23 1.88
CA PRO A 269 14.99 -0.50 1.56
C PRO A 269 16.03 -0.45 2.70
N ARG A 270 15.63 -0.80 3.93
CA ARG A 270 16.46 -0.91 5.13
C ARG A 270 16.73 -2.36 5.53
N ASP A 271 16.67 -3.30 4.59
CA ASP A 271 17.07 -4.70 4.85
C ASP A 271 18.47 -4.76 5.48
N ALA A 272 18.62 -5.59 6.51
CA ALA A 272 19.84 -5.72 7.29
C ALA A 272 21.05 -6.18 6.46
N VAL A 273 20.84 -6.79 5.29
CA VAL A 273 21.93 -7.20 4.39
C VAL A 273 22.82 -6.02 4.00
N GLY A 274 22.25 -4.82 3.86
CA GLY A 274 23.01 -3.61 3.53
C GLY A 274 23.89 -3.08 4.65
N LEU A 275 23.75 -3.62 5.88
CA LEU A 275 24.62 -3.31 7.00
C LEU A 275 25.82 -4.28 7.12
N VAL A 276 25.80 -5.39 6.39
CA VAL A 276 26.76 -6.49 6.53
C VAL A 276 27.64 -6.66 5.30
N LEU A 277 27.15 -6.29 4.11
CA LEU A 277 27.94 -6.37 2.88
C LEU A 277 28.98 -5.23 2.80
N ASP A 278 30.19 -5.58 2.34
CA ASP A 278 31.25 -4.60 2.05
C ASP A 278 30.95 -3.80 0.77
N GLU A 279 30.11 -4.33 -0.11
CA GLU A 279 29.66 -3.68 -1.33
C GLU A 279 28.33 -2.96 -1.08
N LEU A 280 28.19 -1.75 -1.61
CA LEU A 280 26.92 -1.03 -1.62
C LEU A 280 26.04 -1.54 -2.78
N PRO A 281 24.71 -1.51 -2.65
CA PRO A 281 23.83 -1.91 -3.74
C PRO A 281 23.95 -0.90 -4.89
N ALA A 282 23.96 -1.40 -6.12
CA ALA A 282 23.85 -0.54 -7.29
C ALA A 282 22.45 0.06 -7.34
N THR A 283 22.37 1.39 -7.40
CA THR A 283 21.10 2.12 -7.48
C THR A 283 20.78 2.47 -8.93
N GLU A 284 20.33 1.50 -9.72
CA GLU A 284 19.42 1.83 -10.83
C GLU A 284 18.06 2.16 -10.20
N VAL A 285 17.88 3.41 -9.76
CA VAL A 285 16.72 3.85 -8.96
C VAL A 285 15.46 3.84 -9.82
N ARG A 286 14.82 2.66 -9.92
CA ARG A 286 13.42 2.57 -10.32
C ARG A 286 12.56 2.73 -9.07
N GLN A 287 12.03 3.94 -8.88
CA GLN A 287 11.05 4.24 -7.85
C GLN A 287 9.69 4.43 -8.50
N VAL A 288 8.73 3.58 -8.12
CA VAL A 288 7.35 3.73 -8.57
C VAL A 288 6.56 4.35 -7.42
N PRO A 289 6.12 5.62 -7.51
CA PRO A 289 5.36 6.24 -6.45
C PRO A 289 3.98 5.59 -6.35
N TRP A 290 3.54 5.35 -5.12
CA TRP A 290 2.17 4.95 -4.81
C TRP A 290 1.49 6.04 -3.98
N MET A 291 0.17 6.08 -4.04
CA MET A 291 -0.65 7.04 -3.30
C MET A 291 -1.46 6.32 -2.23
N ALA A 292 -1.71 7.01 -1.13
CA ALA A 292 -2.55 6.57 -0.03
C ALA A 292 -3.77 7.46 0.15
N ARG A 293 -4.76 6.94 0.86
CA ARG A 293 -5.95 7.64 1.34
C ARG A 293 -6.39 7.04 2.67
N VAL A 294 -6.57 7.87 3.69
CA VAL A 294 -7.30 7.48 4.90
C VAL A 294 -8.79 7.42 4.54
N VAL A 295 -9.40 6.24 4.71
CA VAL A 295 -10.82 6.01 4.42
C VAL A 295 -11.65 6.34 5.67
N ASP A 296 -11.18 5.90 6.84
CA ASP A 296 -11.83 6.09 8.13
C ASP A 296 -10.76 6.44 9.18
N VAL A 297 -10.80 7.67 9.73
CA VAL A 297 -9.78 8.16 10.68
C VAL A 297 -9.72 7.32 11.95
N GLU A 298 -10.87 7.04 12.54
CA GLU A 298 -10.98 6.33 13.80
C GLU A 298 -10.47 4.90 13.66
N ARG A 299 -10.99 4.17 12.66
CA ARG A 299 -10.61 2.79 12.39
C ARG A 299 -9.13 2.68 12.01
N ALA A 300 -8.63 3.58 11.15
CA ALA A 300 -7.23 3.53 10.72
C ALA A 300 -6.29 3.75 11.90
N PHE A 301 -6.55 4.77 12.72
CA PHE A 301 -5.68 5.09 13.85
C PHE A 301 -5.73 4.01 14.93
N ALA A 302 -6.90 3.47 15.25
CA ALA A 302 -7.06 2.39 16.23
C ALA A 302 -6.35 1.08 15.84
N ALA A 303 -6.29 0.79 14.53
CA ALA A 303 -5.65 -0.41 14.02
C ALA A 303 -4.13 -0.27 13.81
N ARG A 304 -3.57 0.95 13.86
CA ARG A 304 -2.13 1.19 13.72
C ARG A 304 -1.36 0.71 14.95
N GLY A 305 -0.14 0.21 14.73
CA GLY A 305 0.80 -0.10 15.80
C GLY A 305 1.64 1.12 16.18
N PHE A 306 1.84 1.34 17.47
CA PHE A 306 2.68 2.41 17.99
C PHE A 306 3.78 1.86 18.89
N ALA A 307 4.68 2.74 19.36
CA ALA A 307 5.77 2.28 20.20
C ALA A 307 5.23 2.00 21.60
N PRO A 308 5.57 0.87 22.23
CA PRO A 308 5.05 0.55 23.57
C PRO A 308 5.35 1.61 24.64
N HIS A 309 6.38 2.43 24.42
CA HIS A 309 6.80 3.49 25.33
C HIS A 309 6.51 4.90 24.83
N LEU A 310 5.79 5.03 23.70
CA LEU A 310 5.35 6.33 23.20
C LEU A 310 4.04 6.70 23.91
N GLU A 311 4.10 7.74 24.71
CA GLU A 311 2.96 8.34 25.41
C GLU A 311 2.81 9.76 24.89
N ILE A 312 1.81 9.99 24.03
CA ILE A 312 1.66 11.27 23.35
C ILE A 312 0.23 11.52 22.92
N GLU A 313 -0.17 12.78 22.90
CA GLU A 313 -1.45 13.21 22.37
C GLU A 313 -1.30 14.47 21.50
N ALA A 314 -2.20 14.63 20.53
CA ALA A 314 -2.24 15.77 19.64
C ALA A 314 -3.66 15.96 19.07
N VAL A 315 -3.99 17.19 18.68
CA VAL A 315 -5.27 17.50 18.02
C VAL A 315 -5.03 17.89 16.57
N VAL A 316 -5.84 17.34 15.66
CA VAL A 316 -5.85 17.70 14.23
C VAL A 316 -7.25 18.06 13.77
N ALA A 317 -7.37 19.08 12.93
CA ALA A 317 -8.62 19.45 12.27
C ALA A 317 -8.58 19.00 10.80
N VAL A 318 -9.55 18.18 10.41
CA VAL A 318 -9.62 17.58 9.07
C VAL A 318 -10.81 18.16 8.30
N THR A 319 -10.58 18.54 7.05
CA THR A 319 -11.62 18.86 6.06
C THR A 319 -11.57 17.84 4.92
N ASP A 320 -12.64 17.05 4.77
CA ASP A 320 -12.73 15.99 3.79
C ASP A 320 -14.09 15.99 3.08
N ASP A 321 -14.17 16.72 1.96
CA ASP A 321 -15.38 16.84 1.15
C ASP A 321 -15.80 15.52 0.47
N VAL A 322 -14.89 14.54 0.40
CA VAL A 322 -15.14 13.27 -0.27
C VAL A 322 -15.68 12.23 0.70
N VAL A 323 -15.14 12.21 1.92
CA VAL A 323 -15.62 11.37 3.03
C VAL A 323 -15.96 12.27 4.21
N PRO A 324 -17.18 12.86 4.26
CA PRO A 324 -17.55 13.84 5.28
C PRO A 324 -17.43 13.33 6.72
N ALA A 325 -17.56 12.02 6.92
CA ALA A 325 -17.36 11.38 8.23
C ALA A 325 -15.94 11.61 8.80
N ASN A 326 -14.92 11.84 7.96
CA ASN A 326 -13.57 12.16 8.44
C ASN A 326 -13.41 13.63 8.85
N SER A 327 -14.35 14.50 8.49
CA SER A 327 -14.25 15.93 8.80
C SER A 327 -14.49 16.22 10.29
N GLY A 328 -13.78 17.21 10.84
CA GLY A 328 -13.89 17.66 12.22
C GLY A 328 -12.55 17.71 12.96
N ARG A 329 -12.59 18.05 14.26
CA ARG A 329 -11.44 17.98 15.17
C ARG A 329 -11.33 16.56 15.74
N TRP A 330 -10.14 15.98 15.64
CA TRP A 330 -9.78 14.66 16.14
C TRP A 330 -8.72 14.79 17.22
N HIS A 331 -8.98 14.19 18.38
CA HIS A 331 -8.00 13.99 19.43
C HIS A 331 -7.31 12.65 19.20
N LEU A 332 -6.02 12.68 18.91
CA LEU A 332 -5.18 11.50 18.70
C LEU A 332 -4.42 11.23 19.99
N ARG A 333 -4.54 10.02 20.54
CA ARG A 333 -3.79 9.59 21.73
C ARG A 333 -3.10 8.28 21.47
N VAL A 334 -1.86 8.18 21.91
CA VAL A 334 -1.05 6.97 21.85
C VAL A 334 -0.57 6.64 23.26
N SER A 335 -0.80 5.40 23.68
CA SER A 335 -0.36 4.89 24.97
C SER A 335 -0.15 3.37 24.89
N GLY A 336 0.90 2.85 25.52
CA GLY A 336 1.12 1.41 25.60
C GLY A 336 1.24 0.67 24.26
N GLY A 337 1.58 1.38 23.17
CA GLY A 337 1.67 0.81 21.81
C GLY A 337 0.35 0.78 21.04
N GLU A 338 -0.74 1.27 21.64
CA GLU A 338 -2.07 1.42 21.04
C GLU A 338 -2.37 2.89 20.76
N GLY A 339 -3.29 3.15 19.83
CA GLY A 339 -3.74 4.49 19.52
C GLY A 339 -5.26 4.59 19.50
N THR A 340 -5.79 5.75 19.88
CA THR A 340 -7.21 6.08 19.77
C THR A 340 -7.37 7.43 19.10
N ALA A 341 -8.31 7.54 18.16
CA ALA A 341 -8.71 8.80 17.57
C ALA A 341 -10.18 9.04 17.88
N SER A 342 -10.49 10.06 18.68
CA SER A 342 -11.86 10.42 19.07
C SER A 342 -12.21 11.82 18.60
N ARG A 343 -13.50 12.11 18.45
CA ARG A 343 -13.94 13.49 18.16
C ARG A 343 -13.78 14.35 19.40
N VAL A 344 -13.18 15.54 19.24
CA VAL A 344 -13.06 16.51 20.33
C VAL A 344 -14.45 16.89 20.86
N GLY A 345 -14.64 16.81 22.17
CA GLY A 345 -15.92 17.06 22.85
C GLY A 345 -16.97 15.95 22.68
N GLY A 346 -16.58 14.82 22.10
CA GLY A 346 -17.42 13.62 22.02
C GLY A 346 -17.49 12.83 23.33
N PRO A 347 -18.37 11.80 23.41
CA PRO A 347 -18.50 10.97 24.61
C PRO A 347 -17.20 10.23 24.96
N ASP A 348 -16.43 9.82 23.95
CA ASP A 348 -15.15 9.11 24.11
C ASP A 348 -13.96 10.06 24.40
N ASP A 349 -14.22 11.37 24.49
CA ASP A 349 -13.25 12.41 24.86
C ASP A 349 -13.52 12.96 26.28
N ALA A 350 -14.53 12.45 26.99
CA ALA A 350 -14.95 12.94 28.30
C ALA A 350 -13.85 12.85 29.37
N GLY A 351 -13.54 13.98 30.02
CA GLY A 351 -12.58 14.07 31.12
C GLY A 351 -11.21 14.66 30.76
N HIS A 352 -11.03 15.11 29.52
CA HIS A 352 -9.79 15.74 29.07
C HIS A 352 -9.99 17.24 28.95
N ASP A 353 -9.12 18.00 29.61
CA ASP A 353 -9.12 19.46 29.55
C ASP A 353 -8.75 19.89 28.11
N ASP A 354 -9.56 20.74 27.47
CA ASP A 354 -9.27 21.38 26.17
C ASP A 354 -8.14 22.43 26.39
N THR A 355 -7.07 22.03 27.08
CA THR A 355 -6.02 22.92 27.62
C THR A 355 -5.10 23.51 26.58
N THR A 356 -5.22 23.10 25.33
CA THR A 356 -4.57 23.82 24.23
C THR A 356 -5.57 24.79 23.60
N ASP A 357 -5.60 26.02 24.14
CA ASP A 357 -6.22 27.22 23.55
C ASP A 357 -5.61 27.57 22.15
N ALA A 358 -4.64 26.76 21.68
CA ALA A 358 -3.98 26.86 20.39
C ALA A 358 -4.82 26.18 19.29
N ALA A 359 -4.99 26.88 18.17
CA ALA A 359 -5.69 26.32 17.01
C ALA A 359 -4.90 25.12 16.46
N PRO A 360 -5.51 23.93 16.25
CA PRO A 360 -4.78 22.74 15.81
C PRO A 360 -4.28 22.86 14.36
N LEU A 361 -3.38 21.95 13.96
CA LEU A 361 -3.03 21.74 12.56
C LEU A 361 -4.30 21.41 11.76
N ARG A 362 -4.54 22.15 10.67
CA ARG A 362 -5.63 21.93 9.72
C ARG A 362 -5.10 21.21 8.50
N LEU A 363 -5.77 20.13 8.10
CA LEU A 363 -5.43 19.32 6.94
C LEU A 363 -6.65 19.09 6.07
N GLY A 364 -6.45 19.08 4.75
CA GLY A 364 -7.37 18.41 3.83
C GLY A 364 -7.13 16.90 3.81
N ALA A 365 -8.02 16.14 3.16
CA ALA A 365 -7.84 14.70 2.90
C ALA A 365 -6.44 14.30 2.41
N ARG A 366 -5.83 15.11 1.52
CA ARG A 366 -4.47 14.89 0.98
C ARG A 366 -3.39 15.07 2.04
N GLY A 367 -3.52 16.11 2.87
CA GLY A 367 -2.60 16.36 3.97
C GLY A 367 -2.66 15.26 5.01
N LEU A 368 -3.87 14.78 5.33
CA LEU A 368 -4.06 13.64 6.22
C LEU A 368 -3.44 12.34 5.65
N ALA A 369 -3.63 12.06 4.35
CA ALA A 369 -3.03 10.90 3.71
C ALA A 369 -1.49 10.94 3.72
N ALA A 370 -0.90 12.12 3.48
CA ALA A 370 0.54 12.30 3.55
C ALA A 370 1.07 12.20 5.00
N LEU A 371 0.39 12.84 5.97
CA LEU A 371 0.74 12.72 7.39
C LEU A 371 0.71 11.25 7.84
N TRP A 372 -0.35 10.52 7.48
CA TRP A 372 -0.49 9.09 7.75
C TRP A 372 0.72 8.26 7.25
N CYS A 373 1.31 8.68 6.13
CA CYS A 373 2.49 8.05 5.54
C CYS A 373 3.83 8.58 6.08
N GLY A 374 3.83 9.34 7.18
CA GLY A 374 5.06 9.82 7.83
C GLY A 374 5.70 11.03 7.15
N TRP A 375 4.97 11.75 6.29
CA TRP A 375 5.43 13.07 5.86
C TRP A 375 5.37 14.04 7.04
N THR A 376 6.49 14.74 7.29
CA THR A 376 6.58 15.69 8.40
C THR A 376 5.64 16.87 8.20
N VAL A 377 5.08 17.40 9.30
CA VAL A 377 4.18 18.56 9.26
C VAL A 377 4.86 19.76 8.58
N SER A 378 6.15 19.96 8.80
CA SER A 378 6.95 20.97 8.10
C SER A 378 6.89 20.86 6.57
N ARG A 379 6.94 19.63 6.02
CA ARG A 379 6.81 19.39 4.57
C ARG A 379 5.38 19.57 4.09
N LEU A 380 4.39 19.21 4.91
CA LEU A 380 2.98 19.45 4.58
C LEU A 380 2.69 20.95 4.49
N ARG A 381 3.20 21.76 5.41
CA ARG A 381 3.10 23.23 5.38
C ARG A 381 3.78 23.81 4.13
N LEU A 382 5.00 23.36 3.83
CA LEU A 382 5.72 23.80 2.62
C LEU A 382 4.94 23.47 1.34
N ALA A 383 4.25 22.34 1.30
CA ALA A 383 3.43 21.92 0.17
C ALA A 383 2.03 22.58 0.13
N GLY A 384 1.67 23.40 1.13
CA GLY A 384 0.32 23.96 1.27
C GLY A 384 -0.76 22.90 1.55
N LEU A 385 -0.37 21.77 2.16
CA LEU A 385 -1.26 20.68 2.56
C LEU A 385 -1.62 20.71 4.05
N GLY A 386 -1.02 21.62 4.81
CA GLY A 386 -1.39 21.90 6.20
C GLY A 386 -1.13 23.35 6.59
N ASP A 387 -2.00 23.90 7.44
CA ASP A 387 -1.90 25.25 8.01
C ASP A 387 -2.52 25.30 9.41
N GLY A 388 -2.57 26.46 10.07
CA GLY A 388 -2.98 26.54 11.48
C GLY A 388 -1.90 26.03 12.43
N GLY A 389 -2.20 25.80 13.71
CA GLY A 389 -1.14 25.63 14.72
C GLY A 389 -0.44 26.94 15.06
N ASP A 390 0.46 26.85 16.02
CA ASP A 390 1.47 27.88 16.34
C ASP A 390 2.66 27.89 15.35
N GLY A 391 2.65 27.01 14.33
CA GLY A 391 3.60 27.06 13.22
C GLY A 391 5.01 26.63 13.63
N GLY A 392 5.13 25.45 14.23
CA GLY A 392 6.40 24.85 14.68
C GLY A 392 6.49 24.61 16.19
N GLY A 393 5.36 24.54 16.91
CA GLY A 393 5.34 24.21 18.33
C GLY A 393 5.17 22.72 18.64
N SER A 394 4.82 22.42 19.90
CA SER A 394 4.79 21.07 20.48
C SER A 394 3.85 20.11 19.75
N ASP A 395 2.76 20.60 19.16
CA ASP A 395 1.77 19.77 18.48
C ASP A 395 2.27 19.26 17.12
N ASP A 396 3.07 20.05 16.39
CA ASP A 396 3.68 19.61 15.13
C ASP A 396 4.69 18.49 15.40
N ASP A 397 5.53 18.64 16.43
CA ASP A 397 6.47 17.61 16.88
C ASP A 397 5.74 16.34 17.38
N ALA A 398 4.61 16.52 18.07
CA ALA A 398 3.78 15.41 18.52
C ALA A 398 3.19 14.63 17.35
N LEU A 399 2.64 15.31 16.34
CA LEU A 399 2.13 14.68 15.14
C LEU A 399 3.24 13.98 14.35
N ASP A 400 4.42 14.58 14.23
CA ASP A 400 5.58 13.96 13.59
C ASP A 400 6.03 12.70 14.34
N ALA A 401 6.00 12.70 15.68
CA ALA A 401 6.31 11.53 16.49
C ALA A 401 5.23 10.44 16.40
N ILE A 402 3.94 10.81 16.42
CA ILE A 402 2.81 9.89 16.26
C ILE A 402 2.93 9.16 14.92
N PHE A 403 3.13 9.90 13.82
CA PHE A 403 3.09 9.34 12.47
C PHE A 403 4.46 8.94 11.91
N ALA A 404 5.52 9.03 12.71
CA ALA A 404 6.87 8.62 12.32
C ALA A 404 6.88 7.24 11.64
N GLY A 405 7.50 7.17 10.47
CA GLY A 405 7.56 5.97 9.65
C GLY A 405 8.20 6.25 8.30
N ALA A 406 8.64 5.19 7.61
CA ALA A 406 9.08 5.27 6.21
C ALA A 406 8.37 4.16 5.44
N PRO A 407 7.11 4.38 5.04
CA PRO A 407 6.35 3.32 4.44
C PRO A 407 6.87 2.99 3.05
N HIS A 408 6.84 1.71 2.71
CA HIS A 408 7.23 1.19 1.41
C HIS A 408 6.23 0.13 0.95
N LEU A 409 6.14 -0.06 -0.36
CA LEU A 409 5.45 -1.21 -0.93
C LEU A 409 6.47 -2.11 -1.62
N THR A 410 6.22 -3.41 -1.55
CA THR A 410 7.02 -4.46 -2.19
C THR A 410 6.32 -4.95 -3.47
N GLU A 411 4.99 -4.91 -3.53
CA GLU A 411 4.19 -5.36 -4.67
C GLU A 411 3.58 -4.20 -5.48
N TYR A 412 3.37 -4.46 -6.78
CA TYR A 412 2.57 -3.62 -7.70
C TYR A 412 1.21 -4.27 -7.96
N PHE A 413 0.11 -3.50 -8.07
CA PHE A 413 -1.24 -4.06 -8.24
C PHE A 413 -2.22 -3.23 -9.07
#